data_AF-A0A853DKB6-F1
#
_entry.id   AF-A0A853DKB6-F1
#
_cell.length_a   1.000
_cell.length_b   1.000
_cell.length_c   1.000
_cell.angle_alpha   90.00
_cell.angle_beta   90.00
_cell.angle_gamma   90.00
#
_symmetry.space_group_name_H-M   'P 1'
#
loop_
_entity.id
_entity.type
_entity.pdbx_description
1 polymer ?
#
loop_
_entity_poly.entity_id
_entity_poly.type
_entity_poly.pdbx_seq_one_letter_code
_entity_poly.pdbx_strand_id
1 'polypeptide(L)'
;MPTKREPRRSVLAQGHYADPTPAAAVAAPEQLPSPRETQPAPTSAKKEPAAAPVGEQPARPAAARTRRKNEPPPGFVEFNMWWKPGTLELARGAFTAEQEIDPATPATFREWIAAAISTVARMSVQDRVRAIQGAVAAEPGRGLSRQYFIPQASVDDLDAAIAADFAELTVQRSNSDFAVTAVRVAIARAQGSYQDRTGRTELPVVAALRPGRRARA
;
A
#
# COMPACT_ATOMS: atom_id res chain seq x y z
N MET A 1 27.77 19.90 24.44
CA MET A 1 26.87 18.94 25.10
C MET A 1 25.59 18.81 24.26
N PRO A 2 25.52 17.89 23.27
CA PRO A 2 24.29 17.68 22.51
C PRO A 2 23.37 16.70 23.27
N THR A 3 22.20 17.17 23.69
CA THR A 3 21.17 16.33 24.30
C THR A 3 20.49 15.49 23.23
N LYS A 4 20.63 14.17 23.37
CA LYS A 4 19.97 13.14 22.57
C LYS A 4 18.46 13.27 22.78
N ARG A 5 17.73 13.86 21.82
CA ARG A 5 16.26 13.87 21.84
C ARG A 5 15.77 12.45 21.52
N GLU A 6 15.23 11.77 22.52
CA GLU A 6 14.45 10.55 22.32
C GLU A 6 13.17 10.86 21.52
N PRO A 7 12.74 9.96 20.61
CA PRO A 7 11.45 10.08 19.96
C PRO A 7 10.35 9.83 21.00
N ARG A 8 9.60 10.88 21.35
CA ARG A 8 8.34 10.75 22.11
C ARG A 8 7.36 9.91 21.29
N ARG A 9 7.24 8.62 21.61
CA ARG A 9 6.06 7.82 21.25
C ARG A 9 4.88 8.39 22.02
N SER A 10 3.96 9.06 21.34
CA SER A 10 2.71 9.53 21.94
C SER A 10 1.83 8.32 22.28
N VAL A 11 1.65 8.07 23.56
CA VAL A 11 0.86 6.94 24.10
C VAL A 11 -0.66 7.21 24.02
N LEU A 12 -1.07 8.45 23.70
CA LEU A 12 -2.48 8.86 23.68
C LEU A 12 -3.26 8.48 22.41
N ALA A 13 -2.59 8.03 21.35
CA ALA A 13 -3.27 7.59 20.12
C ALA A 13 -3.93 6.21 20.25
N GLN A 14 -3.66 5.45 21.34
CA GLN A 14 -4.11 4.07 21.50
C GLN A 14 -5.63 3.92 21.70
N GLY A 15 -6.35 4.97 22.10
CA GLY A 15 -7.81 4.89 22.32
C GLY A 15 -8.65 5.22 21.08
N HIS A 16 -8.31 6.31 20.38
CA HIS A 16 -9.17 6.85 19.32
C HIS A 16 -8.99 6.14 17.98
N TYR A 17 -7.83 5.55 17.74
CA TYR A 17 -7.51 4.88 16.47
C TYR A 17 -6.78 3.56 16.69
N ALA A 18 -7.17 2.81 17.73
CA ALA A 18 -6.77 1.42 17.82
C ALA A 18 -7.09 0.74 16.49
N ASP A 19 -6.06 0.25 15.80
CA ASP A 19 -6.24 -0.55 14.62
C ASP A 19 -7.13 -1.74 15.03
N PRO A 20 -8.24 -2.02 14.32
CA PRO A 20 -9.05 -3.17 14.63
C PRO A 20 -8.16 -4.41 14.67
N THR A 21 -8.10 -5.06 15.83
CA THR A 21 -7.21 -6.19 16.05
C THR A 21 -7.52 -7.26 15.00
N PRO A 22 -6.54 -7.73 14.21
CA PRO A 22 -6.78 -8.85 13.31
C PRO A 22 -7.26 -10.04 14.15
N ALA A 23 -8.38 -10.64 13.76
CA ALA A 23 -9.06 -11.70 14.51
C ALA A 23 -8.20 -12.96 14.79
N ALA A 24 -6.97 -13.01 14.27
CA ALA A 24 -6.04 -14.13 14.40
C ALA A 24 -5.02 -14.03 15.57
N ALA A 25 -5.05 -12.99 16.41
CA ALA A 25 -3.98 -12.75 17.40
C ALA A 25 -4.39 -12.92 18.88
N VAL A 26 -5.20 -13.94 19.20
CA VAL A 26 -5.33 -14.45 20.57
C VAL A 26 -4.98 -15.95 20.58
N ALA A 27 -3.69 -16.24 20.46
CA ALA A 27 -3.11 -17.51 20.88
C ALA A 27 -1.65 -17.30 21.30
N ALA A 28 -1.28 -18.03 22.35
CA ALA A 28 -0.17 -17.91 23.28
C ALA A 28 1.26 -18.04 22.69
N PRO A 29 2.32 -17.70 23.47
CA PRO A 29 3.71 -17.62 23.01
C PRO A 29 4.42 -18.99 23.08
N GLU A 30 5.43 -19.18 22.21
CA GLU A 30 6.54 -20.16 22.23
C GLU A 30 6.95 -20.41 20.77
N GLN A 31 8.18 -20.54 20.30
CA GLN A 31 9.54 -20.65 20.83
C GLN A 31 10.48 -20.21 19.69
N LEU A 32 11.58 -19.54 20.01
CA LEU A 32 12.68 -19.27 19.08
C LEU A 32 13.49 -20.56 18.81
N PRO A 33 13.82 -20.87 17.55
CA PRO A 33 15.01 -21.66 17.27
C PRO A 33 16.19 -20.76 16.84
N SER A 34 17.29 -20.99 17.55
CA SER A 34 18.67 -20.49 17.37
C SER A 34 19.28 -20.72 15.98
N PRO A 35 20.40 -20.04 15.65
CA PRO A 35 20.87 -19.83 14.28
C PRO A 35 21.60 -21.05 13.68
N ARG A 36 21.40 -21.28 12.38
CA ARG A 36 22.12 -22.30 11.61
C ARG A 36 23.57 -21.88 11.35
N GLU A 37 24.48 -22.78 11.71
CA GLU A 37 25.89 -22.78 11.36
C GLU A 37 26.15 -22.67 9.86
N THR A 38 27.19 -21.90 9.54
CA THR A 38 27.77 -21.73 8.21
C THR A 38 28.79 -22.83 7.99
N GLN A 39 28.73 -23.56 6.88
CA GLN A 39 29.85 -24.36 6.40
C GLN A 39 30.13 -24.11 4.90
N PRO A 40 31.42 -24.23 4.49
CA PRO A 40 31.98 -23.53 3.35
C PRO A 40 31.99 -24.34 2.05
N ALA A 41 32.21 -23.64 0.95
CA ALA A 41 32.40 -24.17 -0.40
C ALA A 41 33.71 -24.97 -0.55
N PRO A 42 33.77 -25.91 -1.50
CA PRO A 42 35.02 -26.29 -2.13
C PRO A 42 35.15 -25.78 -3.57
N THR A 43 36.42 -25.53 -3.87
CA THR A 43 37.11 -24.93 -5.01
C THR A 43 37.07 -25.72 -6.33
N SER A 44 37.03 -24.94 -7.41
CA SER A 44 37.79 -25.03 -8.68
C SER A 44 38.28 -26.38 -9.22
N ALA A 45 37.92 -26.66 -10.48
CA ALA A 45 38.80 -27.32 -11.44
C ALA A 45 38.74 -26.60 -12.81
N LYS A 46 39.94 -26.41 -13.37
CA LYS A 46 40.34 -25.55 -14.49
C LYS A 46 40.78 -26.44 -15.67
N LYS A 47 40.33 -26.15 -16.88
CA LYS A 47 40.91 -26.55 -18.19
C LYS A 47 40.19 -25.72 -19.28
N GLU A 48 40.71 -24.59 -19.78
CA GLU A 48 41.78 -24.39 -20.78
C GLU A 48 41.39 -24.87 -22.21
N PRO A 49 41.88 -24.27 -23.33
CA PRO A 49 41.94 -22.87 -23.76
C PRO A 49 41.35 -22.67 -25.19
N ALA A 50 41.27 -21.43 -25.69
CA ALA A 50 41.80 -21.02 -27.01
C ALA A 50 41.33 -19.61 -27.38
N ALA A 51 42.25 -18.83 -27.96
CA ALA A 51 42.14 -17.41 -28.24
C ALA A 51 41.41 -17.08 -29.56
N ALA A 52 40.65 -15.97 -29.52
CA ALA A 52 40.46 -14.91 -30.54
C ALA A 52 39.93 -15.29 -31.96
N PRO A 53 39.09 -14.45 -32.61
CA PRO A 53 39.26 -13.00 -32.64
C PRO A 53 38.03 -12.13 -32.37
N VAL A 54 38.38 -10.89 -32.03
CA VAL A 54 37.56 -9.70 -31.89
C VAL A 54 36.80 -9.44 -33.19
N GLY A 55 35.51 -9.77 -33.19
CA GLY A 55 34.55 -9.25 -34.15
C GLY A 55 33.98 -7.96 -33.62
N GLU A 56 34.36 -6.85 -34.25
CA GLU A 56 33.88 -5.50 -34.01
C GLU A 56 32.36 -5.45 -34.15
N GLN A 57 31.66 -5.57 -33.03
CA GLN A 57 30.21 -5.44 -32.99
C GLN A 57 29.92 -3.93 -33.05
N PRO A 58 29.26 -3.41 -34.10
CA PRO A 58 28.99 -1.99 -34.19
C PRO A 58 28.18 -1.61 -32.96
N ALA A 59 28.71 -0.65 -32.20
CA ALA A 59 28.06 -0.06 -31.05
C ALA A 59 26.64 0.29 -31.46
N ARG A 60 25.67 -0.54 -31.04
CA ARG A 60 24.27 -0.12 -31.05
C ARG A 60 24.27 1.18 -30.27
N PRO A 61 23.77 2.30 -30.83
CA PRO A 61 23.70 3.52 -30.07
C PRO A 61 22.95 3.16 -28.80
N ALA A 62 23.59 3.44 -27.66
CA ALA A 62 22.93 3.41 -26.37
C ALA A 62 21.83 4.47 -26.49
N ALA A 63 20.68 4.04 -27.02
CA ALA A 63 19.46 4.79 -26.97
C ALA A 63 19.25 4.97 -25.48
N ALA A 64 19.62 6.16 -25.02
CA ALA A 64 19.31 6.63 -23.70
C ALA A 64 17.83 6.34 -23.55
N ARG A 65 17.52 5.28 -22.80
CA ARG A 65 16.21 5.12 -22.19
C ARG A 65 16.14 6.26 -21.20
N THR A 66 15.91 7.46 -21.71
CA THR A 66 15.31 8.54 -20.97
C THR A 66 14.02 7.91 -20.46
N ARG A 67 14.06 7.46 -19.20
CA ARG A 67 12.84 7.25 -18.43
C ARG A 67 12.12 8.57 -18.59
N ARG A 68 11.11 8.64 -19.46
CA ARG A 68 10.20 9.78 -19.49
C ARG A 68 9.76 9.92 -18.05
N LYS A 69 10.19 11.00 -17.39
CA LYS A 69 9.71 11.33 -16.06
C LYS A 69 8.20 11.38 -16.25
N ASN A 70 7.47 10.44 -15.65
CA ASN A 70 6.02 10.40 -15.77
C ASN A 70 5.53 11.66 -15.06
N GLU A 71 5.37 12.74 -15.81
CA GLU A 71 4.85 13.99 -15.30
C GLU A 71 3.39 13.76 -14.93
N PRO A 72 2.95 14.17 -13.74
CA PRO A 72 1.56 14.02 -13.37
C PRO A 72 0.68 14.79 -14.37
N PRO A 73 -0.50 14.25 -14.71
CA PRO A 73 -1.47 15.02 -15.50
C PRO A 73 -1.81 16.35 -14.79
N PRO A 74 -2.22 17.40 -15.53
CA PRO A 74 -2.64 18.66 -14.93
C PRO A 74 -3.71 18.45 -13.84
N GLY A 75 -3.51 19.05 -12.66
CA GLY A 75 -4.42 18.91 -11.52
C GLY A 75 -4.21 17.64 -10.68
N PHE A 76 -3.22 16.80 -11.01
CA PHE A 76 -2.83 15.63 -10.23
C PHE A 76 -1.45 15.82 -9.61
N VAL A 77 -1.21 15.12 -8.51
CA VAL A 77 0.10 15.02 -7.88
C VAL A 77 0.56 13.58 -7.78
N GLU A 78 1.88 13.41 -7.84
CA GLU A 78 2.51 12.16 -7.48
C GLU A 78 2.32 11.88 -5.99
N PHE A 79 1.66 10.77 -5.68
CA PHE A 79 1.35 10.36 -4.32
C PHE A 79 1.86 8.95 -4.07
N ASN A 80 2.79 8.81 -3.13
CA ASN A 80 3.40 7.53 -2.78
C ASN A 80 2.70 6.92 -1.57
N MET A 81 2.14 5.74 -1.75
CA MET A 81 1.43 4.99 -0.70
C MET A 81 2.21 3.73 -0.32
N TRP A 82 2.39 3.52 0.98
CA TRP A 82 3.00 2.32 1.53
C TRP A 82 1.95 1.26 1.86
N TRP A 83 1.98 0.14 1.13
CA TRP A 83 0.97 -0.92 1.24
C TRP A 83 1.50 -2.14 1.97
N LYS A 84 0.65 -2.75 2.78
CA LYS A 84 0.75 -4.16 3.11
C LYS A 84 0.19 -4.98 1.93
N PRO A 85 0.83 -6.10 1.52
CA PRO A 85 0.36 -6.89 0.39
C PRO A 85 -1.11 -7.32 0.51
N GLY A 86 -1.51 -7.86 1.67
CA GLY A 86 -2.89 -8.28 1.92
C GLY A 86 -3.90 -7.12 1.82
N THR A 87 -3.57 -5.95 2.37
CA THR A 87 -4.42 -4.76 2.24
C THR A 87 -4.56 -4.30 0.78
N LEU A 88 -3.49 -4.39 -0.02
CA LEU A 88 -3.56 -4.03 -1.44
C LEU A 88 -4.40 -5.04 -2.25
N GLU A 89 -4.33 -6.32 -1.91
CA GLU A 89 -5.15 -7.36 -2.54
C GLU A 89 -6.63 -7.20 -2.18
N LEU A 90 -6.95 -6.97 -0.90
CA LEU A 90 -8.30 -6.66 -0.46
C LEU A 90 -8.85 -5.39 -1.10
N ALA A 91 -8.02 -4.34 -1.22
CA ALA A 91 -8.42 -3.10 -1.91
C ALA A 91 -8.81 -3.35 -3.36
N ARG A 92 -8.06 -4.21 -4.07
CA ARG A 92 -8.38 -4.58 -5.46
C ARG A 92 -9.65 -5.41 -5.55
N GLY A 93 -9.83 -6.37 -4.65
CA GLY A 93 -11.05 -7.16 -4.54
C GLY A 93 -12.28 -6.29 -4.28
N ALA A 94 -12.17 -5.35 -3.34
CA ALA A 94 -13.23 -4.37 -3.02
C ALA A 94 -13.60 -3.52 -4.23
N PHE A 95 -12.59 -2.97 -4.93
CA PHE A 95 -12.82 -2.22 -6.16
C PHE A 95 -13.54 -3.04 -7.24
N THR A 96 -13.13 -4.29 -7.46
CA THR A 96 -13.80 -5.18 -8.42
C THR A 96 -15.23 -5.53 -7.99
N ALA A 97 -15.46 -5.76 -6.69
CA ALA A 97 -16.80 -6.00 -6.15
C ALA A 97 -17.72 -4.79 -6.35
N GLU A 98 -17.24 -3.58 -6.06
CA GLU A 98 -18.03 -2.35 -6.26
C GLU A 98 -18.34 -2.12 -7.75
N GLN A 99 -17.39 -2.36 -8.64
CA GLN A 99 -17.63 -2.32 -10.09
C GLN A 99 -18.69 -3.34 -10.57
N GLU A 100 -18.85 -4.46 -9.86
CA GLU A 100 -19.87 -5.48 -10.17
C GLU A 100 -21.27 -5.03 -9.75
N ILE A 101 -21.39 -4.32 -8.62
CA ILE A 101 -22.69 -4.04 -7.97
C ILE A 101 -23.18 -2.59 -8.13
N ASP A 102 -22.28 -1.65 -8.41
CA ASP A 102 -22.60 -0.22 -8.49
C ASP A 102 -22.00 0.43 -9.74
N PRO A 103 -22.83 0.84 -10.73
CA PRO A 103 -22.36 1.52 -11.93
C PRO A 103 -21.80 2.92 -11.67
N ALA A 104 -22.02 3.51 -10.49
CA ALA A 104 -21.42 4.78 -10.08
C ALA A 104 -19.98 4.63 -9.57
N THR A 105 -19.49 3.39 -9.40
CA THR A 105 -18.11 3.12 -9.00
C THR A 105 -17.14 3.76 -9.99
N PRO A 106 -16.05 4.40 -9.52
CA PRO A 106 -15.05 4.99 -10.41
C PRO A 106 -14.46 3.97 -11.40
N ALA A 107 -14.25 4.37 -12.65
CA ALA A 107 -13.80 3.45 -13.69
C ALA A 107 -12.39 2.88 -13.46
N THR A 108 -11.56 3.56 -12.66
CA THR A 108 -10.18 3.14 -12.37
C THR A 108 -9.89 3.01 -10.89
N PHE A 109 -9.01 2.07 -10.54
CA PHE A 109 -8.58 1.85 -9.15
C PHE A 109 -7.97 3.11 -8.50
N ARG A 110 -7.27 3.96 -9.27
CA ARG A 110 -6.71 5.22 -8.75
C ARG A 110 -7.79 6.24 -8.41
N GLU A 111 -8.86 6.33 -9.20
CA GLU A 111 -9.97 7.24 -8.96
C GLU A 111 -10.80 6.74 -7.78
N TRP A 112 -10.92 5.42 -7.64
CA TRP A 112 -11.50 4.79 -6.46
C TRP A 112 -10.71 5.11 -5.18
N ILE A 113 -9.37 5.03 -5.21
CA ILE A 113 -8.53 5.47 -4.08
C ILE A 113 -8.75 6.96 -3.77
N ALA A 114 -8.76 7.82 -4.78
CA ALA A 114 -8.98 9.26 -4.60
C ALA A 114 -10.36 9.55 -3.98
N ALA A 115 -11.40 8.83 -4.41
CA ALA A 115 -12.74 8.91 -3.84
C ALA A 115 -12.76 8.44 -2.38
N ALA A 116 -12.10 7.33 -2.06
CA ALA A 116 -11.98 6.83 -0.69
C ALA A 116 -11.30 7.86 0.24
N ILE A 117 -10.18 8.45 -0.20
CA ILE A 117 -9.47 9.52 0.52
C ILE A 117 -10.40 10.70 0.77
N SER A 118 -11.01 11.23 -0.29
CA SER A 118 -11.87 12.42 -0.20
C SER A 118 -13.08 12.18 0.71
N THR A 119 -13.67 10.98 0.64
CA THR A 119 -14.82 10.60 1.45
C THR A 119 -14.49 10.61 2.94
N VAL A 120 -13.34 10.05 3.33
CA VAL A 120 -12.92 10.04 4.73
C VAL A 120 -12.42 11.41 5.17
N ALA A 121 -11.69 12.12 4.31
CA ALA A 121 -11.18 13.45 4.62
C ALA A 121 -12.29 14.47 4.95
N ARG A 122 -13.42 14.41 4.24
CA ARG A 122 -14.56 15.34 4.41
C ARG A 122 -15.45 15.03 5.62
N MET A 123 -15.22 13.94 6.33
CA MET A 123 -15.96 13.63 7.56
C MET A 123 -15.59 14.58 8.70
N SER A 124 -16.45 14.66 9.72
CA SER A 124 -16.04 15.23 11.00
C SER A 124 -14.94 14.36 11.64
N VAL A 125 -14.16 14.92 12.58
CA VAL A 125 -13.15 14.15 13.34
C VAL A 125 -13.78 12.92 14.00
N GLN A 126 -14.96 13.07 14.60
CA GLN A 126 -15.68 12.00 15.29
C GLN A 126 -16.18 10.91 14.33
N ASP A 127 -16.71 11.30 13.17
CA ASP A 127 -17.15 10.33 12.16
C ASP A 127 -15.96 9.61 11.53
N ARG A 128 -14.82 10.28 11.33
CA ARG A 128 -13.57 9.63 10.91
C ARG A 128 -13.14 8.58 11.92
N VAL A 129 -13.12 8.92 13.22
CA VAL A 129 -12.78 7.97 14.29
C VAL A 129 -13.67 6.73 14.21
N ARG A 130 -14.99 6.91 14.14
CA ARG A 130 -15.96 5.80 14.03
C ARG A 130 -15.74 4.97 12.77
N ALA A 131 -15.52 5.62 11.63
CA ALA A 131 -15.28 4.93 10.37
C ALA A 131 -14.00 4.08 10.43
N ILE A 132 -12.95 4.60 11.06
CA ILE A 132 -11.66 3.91 11.19
C ILE A 132 -11.74 2.72 12.13
N GLN A 133 -12.52 2.82 13.21
CA GLN A 133 -12.79 1.70 14.12
C GLN A 133 -13.53 0.55 13.40
N GLY A 134 -14.39 0.88 12.43
CA GLY A 134 -15.09 -0.10 11.58
C GLY A 134 -14.32 -0.54 10.33
N ALA A 135 -13.08 -0.10 10.14
CA ALA A 135 -12.29 -0.47 8.98
C ALA A 135 -11.80 -1.93 9.07
N VAL A 136 -11.46 -2.55 7.94
CA VAL A 136 -10.75 -3.85 7.97
C VAL A 136 -9.39 -3.70 8.64
N ALA A 137 -8.92 -4.69 9.40
CA ALA A 137 -7.61 -4.68 10.06
C ALA A 137 -6.44 -4.51 9.08
N ALA A 138 -5.31 -3.95 9.55
CA ALA A 138 -4.08 -3.97 8.76
C ALA A 138 -3.51 -5.40 8.68
N GLU A 139 -3.26 -5.87 7.47
CA GLU A 139 -2.69 -7.21 7.27
C GLU A 139 -1.17 -7.22 7.55
N PRO A 140 -0.63 -8.28 8.17
CA PRO A 140 0.80 -8.39 8.44
C PRO A 140 1.63 -8.54 7.15
N GLY A 141 2.94 -8.35 7.27
CA GLY A 141 3.90 -8.59 6.18
C GLY A 141 4.77 -7.39 5.82
N ARG A 142 5.77 -7.64 4.96
CA ARG A 142 6.68 -6.60 4.47
C ARG A 142 5.93 -5.72 3.49
N GLY A 143 5.87 -4.43 3.79
CA GLY A 143 5.19 -3.48 2.94
C GLY A 143 5.97 -3.15 1.66
N LEU A 144 5.28 -2.52 0.72
CA LEU A 144 5.83 -2.05 -0.55
C LEU A 144 5.24 -0.67 -0.90
N SER A 145 6.05 0.19 -1.48
CA SER A 145 5.60 1.49 -1.96
C SER A 145 4.99 1.38 -3.36
N ARG A 146 3.83 2.01 -3.57
CA ARG A 146 3.22 2.22 -4.89
C ARG A 146 2.97 3.69 -5.11
N GLN A 147 3.33 4.16 -6.28
CA GLN A 147 3.07 5.51 -6.76
C GLN A 147 1.73 5.55 -7.48
N TYR A 148 0.93 6.56 -7.17
CA TYR A 148 -0.30 6.90 -7.87
C TYR A 148 -0.29 8.39 -8.26
N PHE A 149 -1.08 8.73 -9.28
CA PHE A 149 -1.43 10.13 -9.54
C PHE A 149 -2.82 10.38 -8.97
N ILE A 150 -2.90 11.23 -7.95
CA ILE A 150 -4.13 11.54 -7.21
C ILE A 150 -4.48 13.01 -7.47
N PRO A 151 -5.77 13.36 -7.64
CA PRO A 151 -6.18 14.76 -7.79
C PRO A 151 -5.65 15.62 -6.63
N GLN A 152 -5.13 16.80 -6.93
CA GLN A 152 -4.61 17.74 -5.91
C GLN A 152 -5.66 18.01 -4.83
N ALA A 153 -6.91 18.25 -5.23
CA ALA A 153 -8.01 18.51 -4.30
C ALA A 153 -8.23 17.38 -3.27
N SER A 154 -8.02 16.12 -3.64
CA SER A 154 -8.11 15.00 -2.69
C SER A 154 -6.97 15.00 -1.68
N VAL A 155 -5.79 15.48 -2.08
CA VAL A 155 -4.63 15.63 -1.20
C VAL A 155 -4.82 16.83 -0.27
N ASP A 156 -5.37 17.95 -0.78
CA ASP A 156 -5.69 19.13 0.03
C ASP A 156 -6.75 18.80 1.10
N ASP A 157 -7.81 18.07 0.73
CA ASP A 157 -8.83 17.57 1.66
C ASP A 157 -8.18 16.70 2.75
N LEU A 158 -7.28 15.80 2.37
CA LEU A 158 -6.54 14.93 3.29
C LEU A 158 -5.66 15.73 4.25
N ASP A 159 -4.90 16.72 3.76
CA ASP A 159 -4.00 17.52 4.60
C ASP A 159 -4.81 18.34 5.63
N ALA A 160 -5.96 18.89 5.20
CA ALA A 160 -6.90 19.56 6.10
C ALA A 160 -7.46 18.61 7.17
N ALA A 161 -7.81 17.38 6.78
CA ALA A 161 -8.31 16.36 7.72
C ALA A 161 -7.26 15.96 8.76
N ILE A 162 -6.00 15.77 8.34
CA ILE A 162 -4.89 15.47 9.26
C ILE A 162 -4.65 16.63 10.23
N ALA A 163 -4.70 17.87 9.75
CA ALA A 163 -4.57 19.04 10.61
C ALA A 163 -5.70 19.13 11.64
N ALA A 164 -6.95 18.83 11.25
CA ALA A 164 -8.10 18.77 12.15
C ALA A 164 -7.97 17.65 13.19
N ASP A 165 -7.58 16.44 12.77
CA ASP A 165 -7.34 15.31 13.68
C ASP A 165 -6.24 15.64 14.70
N PHE A 166 -5.18 16.33 14.27
CA PHE A 166 -4.13 16.76 15.18
C PHE A 166 -4.62 17.82 16.17
N ALA A 167 -5.40 18.79 15.71
CA ALA A 167 -5.93 19.86 16.57
C ALA A 167 -6.88 19.32 17.66
N GLU A 168 -7.73 18.35 17.32
CA GLU A 168 -8.75 17.82 18.24
C GLU A 168 -8.25 16.62 19.07
N LEU A 169 -7.50 15.70 18.46
CA LEU A 169 -7.11 14.43 19.08
C LEU A 169 -5.61 14.36 19.43
N THR A 170 -4.81 15.37 19.04
CA THR A 170 -3.34 15.37 19.19
C THR A 170 -2.64 14.19 18.51
N VAL A 171 -3.30 13.58 17.53
CA VAL A 171 -2.77 12.45 16.76
C VAL A 171 -2.09 12.98 15.51
N GLN A 172 -0.81 12.64 15.35
CA GLN A 172 -0.05 12.97 14.13
C GLN A 172 -0.02 11.75 13.20
N ARG A 173 -0.46 11.92 11.95
CA ARG A 173 -0.39 10.90 10.90
C ARG A 173 0.39 11.37 9.70
N SER A 174 0.90 10.42 8.93
CA SER A 174 1.45 10.70 7.60
C SER A 174 0.35 10.62 6.55
N ASN A 175 0.55 11.30 5.42
CA ASN A 175 -0.42 11.29 4.32
C ASN A 175 -0.65 9.86 3.77
N SER A 176 0.41 9.06 3.66
CA SER A 176 0.28 7.67 3.23
C SER A 176 -0.53 6.83 4.24
N ASP A 177 -0.34 7.03 5.53
CA ASP A 177 -1.05 6.28 6.57
C ASP A 177 -2.54 6.64 6.58
N PHE A 178 -2.86 7.93 6.47
CA PHE A 178 -4.24 8.40 6.32
C PHE A 178 -4.88 7.79 5.07
N ALA A 179 -4.22 7.86 3.92
CA ALA A 179 -4.76 7.35 2.66
C ALA A 179 -5.00 5.83 2.68
N VAL A 180 -4.07 5.04 3.26
CA VAL A 180 -4.26 3.59 3.42
C VAL A 180 -5.41 3.30 4.39
N THR A 181 -5.52 4.08 5.47
CA THR A 181 -6.65 3.96 6.40
C THR A 181 -7.98 4.25 5.69
N ALA A 182 -8.05 5.31 4.88
CA ALA A 182 -9.24 5.65 4.11
C ALA A 182 -9.64 4.53 3.15
N VAL A 183 -8.66 3.88 2.51
CA VAL A 183 -8.90 2.70 1.68
C VAL A 183 -9.43 1.52 2.50
N ARG A 184 -8.92 1.28 3.71
CA ARG A 184 -9.45 0.22 4.60
C ARG A 184 -10.90 0.46 5.02
N VAL A 185 -11.27 1.72 5.24
CA VAL A 185 -12.67 2.12 5.45
C VAL A 185 -13.51 1.80 4.20
N ALA A 186 -13.01 2.12 3.01
CA ALA A 186 -13.69 1.81 1.75
C ALA A 186 -13.85 0.30 1.53
N ILE A 187 -12.84 -0.52 1.87
CA ILE A 187 -12.93 -1.99 1.81
C ILE A 187 -14.07 -2.50 2.69
N ALA A 188 -14.19 -2.04 3.95
CA ALA A 188 -15.25 -2.47 4.84
C ALA A 188 -16.65 -2.11 4.30
N ARG A 189 -16.80 -0.92 3.69
CA ARG A 189 -18.05 -0.50 3.03
C ARG A 189 -18.37 -1.35 1.81
N ALA A 190 -17.37 -1.63 0.98
CA ALA A 190 -17.51 -2.48 -0.19
C ALA A 190 -17.93 -3.90 0.21
N GLN A 191 -17.35 -4.46 1.27
CA GLN A 191 -17.73 -5.77 1.82
C GLN A 191 -19.19 -5.81 2.24
N GLY A 192 -19.65 -4.84 3.04
CA GLY A 192 -21.05 -4.74 3.46
C GLY A 192 -21.98 -4.62 2.26
N SER A 193 -21.69 -3.70 1.35
CA SER A 193 -22.52 -3.47 0.16
C SER A 193 -22.57 -4.70 -0.76
N TYR A 194 -21.45 -5.38 -0.95
CA TYR A 194 -21.36 -6.59 -1.76
C TYR A 194 -22.17 -7.73 -1.14
N GLN A 195 -22.04 -7.92 0.18
CA GLN A 195 -22.81 -8.92 0.90
C GLN A 195 -24.31 -8.62 0.84
N ASP A 196 -24.73 -7.38 1.04
CA ASP A 196 -26.13 -6.98 1.00
C ASP A 196 -26.76 -7.19 -0.39
N ARG A 197 -25.98 -6.98 -1.46
CA ARG A 197 -26.46 -7.07 -2.84
C ARG A 197 -26.40 -8.47 -3.43
N THR A 198 -25.42 -9.28 -3.03
CA THR A 198 -25.14 -10.58 -3.68
C THR A 198 -25.32 -11.78 -2.74
N GLY A 199 -25.40 -11.55 -1.43
CA GLY A 199 -25.38 -12.58 -0.39
C GLY A 199 -23.99 -13.21 -0.16
N ARG A 200 -22.94 -12.76 -0.85
CA ARG A 200 -21.58 -13.29 -0.71
C ARG A 200 -20.77 -12.46 0.28
N THR A 201 -20.11 -13.13 1.23
CA THR A 201 -19.27 -12.47 2.24
C THR A 201 -17.83 -12.24 1.74
N GLU A 202 -17.35 -13.07 0.82
CA GLU A 202 -15.98 -13.00 0.33
C GLU A 202 -15.87 -12.06 -0.88
N LEU A 203 -14.91 -11.14 -0.83
CA LEU A 203 -14.57 -10.28 -1.97
C LEU A 203 -13.88 -11.11 -3.08
N PRO A 204 -14.02 -10.71 -4.36
CA PRO A 204 -13.32 -11.34 -5.46
C PRO A 204 -11.81 -11.36 -5.25
N VAL A 205 -11.19 -12.52 -5.39
CA VAL A 205 -9.72 -12.66 -5.35
C VAL A 205 -9.15 -12.15 -6.66
N VAL A 206 -8.50 -10.99 -6.63
CA VAL A 206 -7.81 -10.43 -7.79
C VAL A 206 -6.39 -10.98 -7.83
N ALA A 207 -6.10 -11.84 -8.82
CA ALA A 207 -4.77 -12.39 -9.01
C ALA A 207 -3.72 -11.28 -9.04
N ALA A 208 -2.67 -11.41 -8.22
CA ALA A 208 -1.55 -10.50 -8.26
C ALA A 208 -0.97 -10.47 -9.68
N LEU A 209 -0.88 -9.27 -10.28
CA LEU A 209 -0.13 -9.06 -11.52
C LEU A 209 1.29 -9.57 -11.31
N ARG A 210 1.56 -10.80 -11.79
CA ARG A 210 2.90 -11.39 -11.73
C ARG A 210 3.84 -10.43 -12.48
N PRO A 211 4.97 -10.01 -11.88
CA PRO A 211 5.98 -9.28 -12.64
C PRO A 211 6.39 -10.17 -13.81
N GLY A 212 6.09 -9.71 -15.03
CA GLY A 212 6.13 -10.52 -16.24
C GLY A 212 7.47 -11.23 -16.39
N ARG A 213 7.46 -12.57 -16.39
CA ARG A 213 8.47 -13.31 -17.15
C ARG A 213 8.22 -12.94 -18.61
N ARG A 214 9.20 -12.30 -19.24
CA ARG A 214 9.23 -12.19 -20.70
C ARG A 214 9.03 -13.60 -21.25
N ALA A 215 7.96 -13.79 -22.03
CA ALA A 215 7.88 -14.93 -22.92
C ALA A 215 9.12 -14.84 -23.81
N ARG A 216 10.05 -15.79 -23.66
CA ARG A 216 11.04 -16.04 -24.70
C ARG A 216 10.24 -16.66 -25.84
N ALA A 217 9.94 -15.86 -26.85
CA ALA A 217 9.71 -16.37 -28.20
C ALA A 217 11.06 -16.82 -28.77
#